data_AF-A0A3D1DQB8-F1
#
_entry.id   AF-A0A3D1DQB8-F1
#
_cell.length_a   1.000
_cell.length_b   1.000
_cell.length_c   1.000
_cell.angle_alpha   90.00
_cell.angle_beta   90.00
_cell.angle_gamma   90.00
#
_symmetry.space_group_name_H-M   'P 1'
#
loop_
_entity.id
_entity.type
_entity.pdbx_description
1 polymer ?
#
loop_
_entity_poly.entity_id
_entity_poly.type
_entity_poly.pdbx_seq_one_letter_code
_entity_poly.pdbx_strand_id
1 'polypeptide(L)'
;VIGDPLDIIASGPVIADSGTDTMALKVLKKFAARIDDVPEVVWRCLEARAADEDGLDEVIPETVTNHVIGNNQVAVAAAIARAEALGYHVHSLGSE
;
A
#
# COMPACT_ATOMS: atom_id res chain seq x y z
N VAL A 1 1.75 -8.87 1.81
CA VAL A 1 2.82 -7.91 2.19
C VAL A 1 3.02 -8.06 3.69
N ILE A 2 4.24 -7.94 4.24
CA ILE A 2 4.42 -8.10 5.70
C ILE A 2 3.59 -7.02 6.41
N GLY A 3 2.79 -7.42 7.41
CA GLY A 3 1.89 -6.54 8.16
C GLY A 3 0.58 -6.19 7.45
N ASP A 4 0.32 -6.75 6.27
CA ASP A 4 -0.88 -6.51 5.46
C ASP A 4 -1.31 -5.04 5.26
N PRO A 5 -0.38 -4.10 4.96
CA PRO A 5 -0.72 -2.70 4.69
C PRO A 5 -1.55 -2.53 3.42
N LEU A 6 -2.80 -2.09 3.55
CA LEU A 6 -3.76 -2.01 2.44
C LEU A 6 -3.43 -0.89 1.43
N ASP A 7 -2.77 0.18 1.87
CA ASP A 7 -2.25 1.27 1.05
C ASP A 7 -1.13 0.81 0.10
N ILE A 8 -0.40 -0.23 0.47
CA ILE A 8 0.67 -0.81 -0.35
C ILE A 8 0.16 -1.95 -1.24
N ILE A 9 -0.78 -2.76 -0.74
CA ILE A 9 -1.34 -3.88 -1.51
C ILE A 9 -2.07 -3.34 -2.74
N ALA A 10 -1.56 -3.67 -3.92
CA ALA A 10 -2.09 -3.19 -5.20
C ALA A 10 -2.19 -1.65 -5.30
N SER A 11 -1.38 -0.92 -4.53
CA SER A 11 -1.41 0.55 -4.43
C SER A 11 -2.71 1.12 -3.86
N GLY A 12 -3.39 0.36 -2.99
CA GLY A 12 -4.50 0.88 -2.17
C GLY A 12 -5.70 1.47 -2.92
N PRO A 13 -6.24 0.84 -3.99
CA PRO A 13 -7.29 1.44 -4.83
C PRO A 13 -8.63 1.69 -4.12
N VAL A 14 -8.78 1.20 -2.88
CA VAL A 14 -9.99 1.26 -2.05
C VAL A 14 -9.69 1.78 -0.64
N ILE A 15 -8.56 2.49 -0.50
CA ILE A 15 -8.10 3.16 0.72
C ILE A 15 -7.71 4.58 0.32
N ALA A 16 -7.95 5.56 1.19
CA ALA A 16 -7.54 6.93 0.93
C ALA A 16 -6.01 7.02 0.82
N ASP A 17 -5.51 7.60 -0.27
CA ASP A 17 -4.09 7.90 -0.40
C ASP A 17 -3.70 9.06 0.54
N SER A 18 -2.62 8.87 1.29
CA SER A 18 -2.04 9.92 2.14
C SER A 18 -0.93 10.71 1.43
N GLY A 19 -0.52 10.27 0.24
CA GLY A 19 0.38 10.97 -0.64
C GLY A 19 -0.24 12.24 -1.23
N THR A 20 0.61 13.17 -1.66
CA THR A 20 0.18 14.39 -2.37
C THR A 20 1.02 14.58 -3.62
N ASP A 21 0.48 15.30 -4.61
CA ASP A 21 1.22 15.67 -5.82
C ASP A 21 2.52 16.45 -5.49
N THR A 22 2.49 17.26 -4.42
CA THR A 22 3.69 17.94 -3.89
C THR A 22 4.74 16.96 -3.35
N MET A 23 4.32 15.89 -2.66
CA MET A 23 5.25 14.84 -2.22
C MET A 23 5.84 14.09 -3.42
N ALA A 24 5.02 13.74 -4.42
CA ALA A 24 5.48 13.10 -5.64
C ALA A 24 6.54 13.96 -6.36
N LEU A 25 6.30 15.27 -6.51
CA LEU A 25 7.28 16.20 -7.07
C LEU A 25 8.59 16.24 -6.28
N LYS A 26 8.54 16.22 -4.93
CA LYS A 26 9.73 16.16 -4.08
C LYS A 26 10.53 14.88 -4.30
N VAL A 27 9.86 13.73 -4.45
CA VAL A 27 10.51 12.46 -4.75
C VAL A 27 11.20 12.53 -6.12
N LEU A 28 10.51 12.99 -7.16
CA LEU A 28 11.09 13.10 -8.50
C LEU A 28 12.29 14.06 -8.51
N LYS A 29 12.18 15.25 -7.90
CA LYS A 29 13.28 16.22 -7.79
C LYS A 29 14.49 15.69 -7.01
N LYS A 30 14.27 14.76 -6.07
CA LYS A 30 15.34 14.14 -5.27
C LYS A 30 16.07 13.04 -6.03
N PHE A 31 15.37 12.27 -6.87
CA PHE A 31 15.91 11.01 -7.43
C PHE A 31 16.10 11.02 -8.95
N ALA A 32 15.46 11.91 -9.71
CA ALA A 32 15.78 12.07 -11.13
C ALA A 32 17.16 12.73 -11.27
N ALA A 33 18.08 12.09 -12.00
CA ALA A 33 19.43 12.62 -12.18
C ALA A 33 19.43 13.79 -13.17
N ARG A 34 18.52 13.76 -14.16
CA ARG A 34 18.26 14.80 -15.14
C ARG A 34 16.76 15.02 -15.29
N ILE A 35 16.37 16.23 -15.71
CA ILE A 35 14.96 16.55 -15.96
C ILE A 35 14.34 15.66 -17.06
N ASP A 36 15.13 15.29 -18.07
CA ASP A 36 14.70 14.47 -19.21
C ASP A 36 14.54 12.97 -18.87
N ASP A 37 14.93 12.54 -17.66
CA ASP A 37 14.76 11.14 -17.21
C ASP A 37 13.29 10.78 -17.00
N VAL A 38 12.44 11.81 -16.85
CA VAL A 38 11.00 11.69 -16.64
C VAL A 38 10.29 12.46 -17.76
N PRO A 39 9.31 11.86 -18.45
CA PRO A 39 8.58 12.55 -19.52
C PRO A 39 7.96 13.87 -19.07
N GLU A 40 8.06 14.91 -19.90
CA GLU A 40 7.54 16.26 -19.62
C GLU A 40 6.07 16.27 -19.15
N VAL A 41 5.25 15.37 -19.72
CA VAL A 41 3.84 15.23 -19.36
C VAL A 41 3.62 14.89 -17.88
N VAL A 42 4.54 14.16 -17.24
CA VAL A 42 4.45 13.79 -15.83
C VAL A 42 4.70 15.01 -14.94
N TRP A 43 5.76 15.79 -15.23
CA TRP A 43 6.05 17.03 -14.53
C TRP A 43 4.87 18.00 -14.61
N ARG A 44 4.38 18.24 -15.84
CA ARG A 44 3.25 19.14 -16.08
C ARG A 44 1.99 18.71 -15.35
N CYS A 45 1.69 17.40 -15.31
CA CYS A 45 0.52 16.87 -14.61
C CYS A 45 0.62 17.11 -13.10
N LEU A 46 1.75 16.75 -12.49
CA LEU A 46 1.96 16.88 -11.06
C LEU A 46 2.04 18.35 -10.60
N GLU A 47 2.67 19.23 -11.38
CA GLU A 47 2.73 20.67 -11.07
C GLU A 47 1.37 21.33 -11.17
N ALA A 48 0.56 20.98 -12.17
CA ALA A 48 -0.80 21.51 -12.31
C ALA A 48 -1.68 21.08 -11.12
N ARG A 49 -1.63 19.80 -10.74
CA ARG A 49 -2.42 19.27 -9.61
C ARG A 49 -1.94 19.79 -8.26
N ALA A 50 -0.63 19.95 -8.06
CA ALA A 50 -0.08 20.50 -6.82
C ALA A 50 -0.43 21.99 -6.61
N ALA A 51 -0.75 22.72 -7.68
CA ALA A 51 -1.20 24.11 -7.63
C ALA A 51 -2.73 24.24 -7.42
N ASP A 52 -3.47 23.15 -7.56
CA ASP A 52 -4.91 23.10 -7.32
C ASP A 52 -5.16 22.87 -5.83
N GLU A 53 -5.61 23.92 -5.11
CA GLU A 53 -5.87 23.87 -3.67
C GLU A 53 -7.14 23.06 -3.33
N ASP A 54 -8.04 22.86 -4.30
CA ASP A 54 -9.23 21.99 -4.19
C ASP A 54 -8.84 20.52 -4.42
N GLY A 55 -7.72 20.11 -3.80
CA GLY A 55 -7.20 18.76 -3.86
C GLY A 55 -8.34 17.76 -3.70
N LEU A 56 -8.39 16.78 -4.61
CA LEU A 56 -9.38 15.70 -4.57
C LEU A 56 -9.20 14.97 -3.23
N ASP A 57 -9.92 15.40 -2.19
CA ASP A 57 -10.10 14.62 -0.97
C ASP A 57 -10.75 13.32 -1.44
N GLU A 58 -9.93 12.27 -1.52
CA GLU A 58 -10.35 10.98 -2.01
C GLU A 58 -11.18 10.33 -0.90
N VAL A 59 -12.44 10.72 -0.83
CA VAL A 59 -13.38 10.23 0.17
C VAL A 59 -13.76 8.81 -0.23
N ILE A 60 -13.21 7.83 0.49
CA ILE A 60 -13.69 6.46 0.42
C ILE A 60 -15.10 6.41 1.03
N PRO A 61 -16.12 5.92 0.32
CA PRO A 61 -17.47 5.83 0.86
C PRO A 61 -17.52 4.98 2.13
N GLU A 62 -18.34 5.37 3.11
CA GLU A 62 -18.54 4.62 4.35
C GLU A 62 -19.12 3.20 4.13
N THR A 63 -19.64 2.93 2.94
CA THR A 63 -20.14 1.62 2.53
C THR A 63 -19.03 0.63 2.15
N VAL A 64 -17.78 1.09 2.02
CA VAL A 64 -16.64 0.24 1.68
C VAL A 64 -16.04 -0.34 2.95
N THR A 65 -15.88 -1.67 2.95
CA THR A 65 -15.19 -2.41 4.02
C THR A 65 -14.13 -3.31 3.40
N ASN A 66 -12.96 -3.33 4.02
CA ASN A 66 -11.82 -4.10 3.54
C ASN A 66 -11.55 -5.27 4.49
N HIS A 67 -11.45 -6.47 3.93
CA HIS A 67 -11.20 -7.70 4.70
C HIS A 67 -10.04 -8.48 4.09
N VAL A 68 -8.98 -8.69 4.87
CA VAL A 68 -7.89 -9.59 4.52
C VAL A 68 -8.35 -11.02 4.82
N ILE A 69 -8.71 -11.77 3.78
CA ILE A 69 -9.19 -13.15 3.90
C ILE A 69 -8.07 -14.20 3.80
N GLY A 70 -6.86 -13.77 3.46
CA GLY A 70 -5.70 -14.64 3.32
C GLY A 70 -4.41 -13.83 3.42
N ASN A 71 -3.56 -14.23 4.36
CA ASN A 71 -2.24 -13.66 4.61
C ASN A 71 -1.33 -14.74 5.22
N ASN A 72 -0.12 -14.37 5.59
CA ASN A 72 0.82 -15.31 6.22
C ASN A 72 0.30 -15.81 7.58
N GLN A 73 -0.42 -14.98 8.33
CA GLN A 73 -0.98 -15.37 9.62
C GLN A 73 -2.02 -16.48 9.49
N VAL A 74 -2.93 -16.36 8.53
CA VAL A 74 -3.94 -17.39 8.21
C VAL A 74 -3.26 -18.69 7.80
N ALA A 75 -2.22 -18.62 6.96
CA ALA A 75 -1.49 -19.80 6.51
C ALA A 75 -0.74 -20.49 7.66
N VAL A 76 -0.02 -19.73 8.50
CA VAL A 76 0.70 -20.28 9.65
C VAL A 76 -0.26 -20.86 10.68
N ALA A 77 -1.37 -20.19 10.98
CA ALA A 77 -2.40 -20.70 11.87
C ALA A 77 -2.96 -22.05 11.37
N ALA A 78 -3.24 -22.17 10.07
CA ALA A 78 -3.69 -23.43 9.47
C ALA A 78 -2.62 -24.53 9.58
N ALA A 79 -1.34 -24.21 9.39
CA ALA A 79 -0.23 -25.15 9.52
C ALA A 79 -0.05 -25.65 10.97
N ILE A 80 -0.13 -24.74 11.95
CA ILE A 80 -0.10 -25.07 13.39
C ILE A 80 -1.23 -26.03 13.73
N ALA A 81 -2.47 -25.68 13.40
CA ALA A 81 -3.64 -26.50 13.68
C ALA A 81 -3.51 -27.90 13.06
N ARG A 82 -2.96 -27.99 11.84
CA ARG A 82 -2.74 -29.28 11.18
C ARG A 82 -1.64 -30.10 11.86
N ALA A 83 -0.54 -29.48 12.27
CA ALA A 83 0.57 -30.17 12.93
C ALA A 83 0.14 -30.69 14.33
N GLU A 84 -0.60 -29.90 15.09
CA GLU A 84 -1.17 -30.32 16.39
C GLU A 84 -2.13 -31.50 16.22
N ALA A 85 -3.01 -31.46 15.20
CA ALA A 85 -3.94 -32.56 14.91
C ALA A 85 -3.24 -33.86 14.50
N LEU A 86 -1.98 -33.79 14.04
CA LEU A 86 -1.13 -34.94 13.74
C LEU A 86 -0.29 -35.40 14.94
N GLY A 87 -0.41 -34.74 16.10
CA GLY A 87 0.30 -35.07 17.33
C GLY A 87 1.70 -34.47 17.45
N TYR A 88 2.05 -33.51 16.59
CA TYR A 88 3.32 -32.78 16.72
C TYR A 88 3.23 -31.71 17.80
N HIS A 89 4.34 -31.51 18.52
CA HIS A 89 4.54 -30.30 19.31
C HIS A 89 5.02 -29.18 18.40
N VAL A 90 4.31 -28.06 18.39
CA VAL A 90 4.57 -26.95 17.46
C VAL A 90 5.21 -25.78 18.20
N HIS A 91 6.32 -25.29 17.66
CA HIS A 91 6.89 -24.01 18.03
C HIS A 91 6.74 -23.06 16.84
N SER A 92 5.77 -22.14 16.92
CA SER A 92 5.66 -21.07 15.92
C SER A 92 6.74 -20.03 16.19
N LEU A 93 7.61 -19.80 15.19
CA LEU A 93 8.66 -18.77 15.24
C LEU A 93 8.26 -17.48 14.51
N GLY A 94 7.03 -17.41 14.02
CA GLY A 94 6.52 -16.17 13.43
C GLY A 94 5.20 -16.35 12.70
N SER A 95 4.33 -15.38 12.95
CA SER A 95 3.25 -14.95 12.07
C SER A 95 2.68 -13.60 12.55
N GLU A 96 3.53 -12.81 13.21
CA GLU A 96 3.31 -11.43 13.64
C GLU A 96 4.18 -10.52 12.77
#